data_AF-A0ABD0V2H4-F1
#
_entry.id   AF-A0ABD0V2H4-F1
#
_cell.length_a   1.000
_cell.length_b   1.000
_cell.length_c   1.000
_cell.angle_alpha   90.00
_cell.angle_beta   90.00
_cell.angle_gamma   90.00
#
_symmetry.space_group_name_H-M   'P 1'
#
loop_
_entity.id
_entity.type
_entity.pdbx_description
1 polymer ?
#
loop_
_entity_poly.entity_id
_entity_poly.type
_entity_poly.pdbx_seq_one_letter_code
_entity_poly.pdbx_strand_id
1 'polypeptide(L)'
;MDITSTFTNGSTAKIHWSGTVSGNIIKFDGGFQLTLLPGGVYMGFPCDIAKSVSQSQSFHLELCWVESPEKRQRLVRTYDMDGLAVSSTYFVETRVY
;
A
#
# COMPACT_ATOMS: atom_id res chain seq x y z
N MET A 1 1.24 10.69 3.73
CA MET A 1 1.75 9.47 4.40
C MET A 1 3.17 9.25 3.90
N ASP A 2 4.13 9.22 4.82
CA ASP A 2 5.52 8.91 4.50
C ASP A 2 5.79 7.43 4.80
N ILE A 3 6.29 6.70 3.80
CA ILE A 3 6.74 5.32 3.96
C ILE A 3 8.22 5.28 3.57
N THR A 4 9.05 4.86 4.52
CA THR A 4 10.47 4.59 4.27
C THR A 4 10.68 3.08 4.36
N SER A 5 11.28 2.50 3.32
CA SER A 5 11.64 1.09 3.29
C SER A 5 13.10 0.93 2.89
N THR A 6 13.81 0.11 3.67
CA THR A 6 15.23 -0.19 3.45
C THR A 6 15.35 -1.64 3.02
N PHE A 7 15.92 -1.88 1.84
CA PHE A 7 16.22 -3.23 1.39
C PHE A 7 17.53 -3.72 2.03
N THR A 8 17.67 -5.03 2.23
CA THR A 8 18.85 -5.67 2.84
C THR A 8 20.16 -5.32 2.15
N ASN A 9 20.12 -4.90 0.90
CA ASN A 9 21.29 -4.55 0.09
C ASN A 9 21.66 -3.04 0.18
N GLY A 10 21.07 -2.30 1.12
CA GLY A 10 21.43 -0.91 1.44
C GLY A 10 20.70 0.17 0.66
N SER A 11 19.93 -0.18 -0.38
CA SER A 11 19.09 0.79 -1.09
C SER A 11 17.91 1.22 -0.23
N THR A 12 17.78 2.52 0.02
CA THR A 12 16.66 3.12 0.76
C THR A 12 15.71 3.80 -0.22
N ALA A 13 14.44 3.40 -0.21
CA ALA A 13 13.38 4.10 -0.93
C ALA A 13 12.53 4.88 0.08
N LYS A 14 12.32 6.18 -0.18
CA LYS A 14 11.41 7.05 0.56
C LYS A 14 10.30 7.48 -0.38
N ILE A 15 9.07 7.15 0.00
CA ILE A 15 7.87 7.45 -0.78
C ILE A 15 6.98 8.35 0.05
N HIS A 16 6.63 9.50 -0.52
CA HIS A 16 5.70 10.46 0.07
C HIS A 16 4.44 10.51 -0.78
N TRP A 17 3.28 10.25 -0.18
CA TRP A 17 1.97 10.43 -0.82
C TRP A 17 1.09 11.43 -0.08
N SER A 18 0.51 12.37 -0.81
CA SER A 18 -0.55 13.26 -0.36
C SER A 18 -1.91 12.75 -0.84
N GLY A 19 -2.96 13.10 -0.09
CA GLY A 19 -4.31 12.66 -0.43
C GLY A 19 -5.38 13.29 0.47
N THR A 20 -6.62 12.97 0.16
CA THR A 20 -7.81 13.45 0.86
C THR A 20 -8.47 12.32 1.64
N VAL A 21 -9.04 12.65 2.79
CA VAL A 21 -9.81 11.73 3.63
C VAL A 21 -11.28 12.07 3.51
N SER A 22 -12.12 11.08 3.21
CA SER A 22 -13.57 11.21 3.19
C SER A 22 -14.20 9.98 3.84
N GLY A 23 -14.71 10.15 5.07
CA GLY A 23 -15.20 9.05 5.89
C GLY A 23 -14.10 8.02 6.16
N ASN A 24 -14.35 6.76 5.79
CA ASN A 24 -13.40 5.66 5.94
C ASN A 24 -12.52 5.43 4.69
N ILE A 25 -12.53 6.35 3.73
CA ILE A 25 -11.74 6.23 2.50
C ILE A 25 -10.66 7.31 2.48
N ILE A 26 -9.44 6.91 2.15
CA ILE A 26 -8.31 7.81 1.88
C ILE A 26 -7.95 7.68 0.40
N LYS A 27 -8.06 8.76 -0.37
CA LYS A 27 -7.69 8.80 -1.79
C LYS A 27 -6.41 9.60 -1.96
N PHE A 28 -5.37 8.98 -2.50
CA PHE A 28 -4.11 9.63 -2.82
C PHE A 28 -4.15 10.26 -4.21
N ASP A 29 -3.44 11.37 -4.38
CA ASP A 29 -3.42 12.14 -5.64
C ASP A 29 -2.82 11.32 -6.81
N GLY A 30 -2.01 10.30 -6.49
CA GLY A 30 -1.43 9.35 -7.44
C GLY A 30 -2.40 8.26 -7.94
N GLY A 31 -3.69 8.30 -7.56
CA GLY A 31 -4.67 7.32 -8.03
C GLY A 31 -4.67 6.00 -7.25
N PHE A 32 -4.14 5.99 -6.03
CA PHE A 32 -4.24 4.87 -5.08
C PHE A 32 -5.25 5.21 -3.99
N GLN A 33 -5.95 4.22 -3.46
CA GLN A 33 -6.96 4.38 -2.43
C GLN A 33 -6.75 3.39 -1.29
N LEU A 34 -6.94 3.85 -0.05
CA LEU A 34 -7.14 2.98 1.12
C LEU A 34 -8.59 3.04 1.57
N THR A 35 -9.14 1.87 1.90
CA THR A 35 -10.44 1.74 2.56
C THR A 35 -10.22 1.18 3.95
N LEU A 36 -10.52 1.97 4.97
CA LEU A 36 -10.45 1.59 6.38
C LEU A 36 -11.66 0.73 6.74
N LEU A 37 -11.40 -0.43 7.32
CA LEU A 37 -12.39 -1.43 7.68
C LEU A 37 -12.43 -1.62 9.20
N PRO A 38 -13.55 -2.14 9.73
CA PRO A 38 -13.63 -2.57 11.13
C PRO A 38 -12.54 -3.60 11.47
N GLY A 39 -12.20 -3.69 12.76
CA GLY A 39 -11.23 -4.70 13.25
C GLY A 39 -9.76 -4.35 13.02
N GLY A 40 -9.44 -3.07 12.76
CA GLY A 40 -8.06 -2.62 12.55
C GLY A 40 -7.50 -3.03 11.18
N VAL A 41 -8.36 -3.29 10.21
CA VAL A 41 -7.97 -3.71 8.86
C VAL A 41 -8.07 -2.54 7.90
N TYR A 42 -7.20 -2.49 6.88
CA TYR A 42 -7.47 -1.70 5.69
C TYR A 42 -7.08 -2.46 4.43
N MET A 43 -7.70 -2.08 3.32
CA MET A 43 -7.32 -2.54 1.99
C MET A 43 -6.89 -1.36 1.12
N GLY A 44 -5.75 -1.50 0.46
CA GLY A 44 -5.19 -0.54 -0.49
C GLY A 44 -5.22 -1.07 -1.91
N PHE A 45 -5.64 -0.23 -2.86
CA PHE A 45 -5.72 -0.60 -4.29
C PHE A 45 -5.71 0.63 -5.20
N PRO A 46 -5.33 0.50 -6.48
CA PRO A 46 -5.47 1.56 -7.48
C PRO A 46 -6.95 1.86 -7.74
N CYS A 47 -7.31 3.14 -7.85
CA CYS A 47 -8.68 3.56 -8.18
C CYS A 47 -9.16 3.03 -9.54
N ASP A 48 -8.22 2.82 -10.48
CA ASP A 48 -8.48 2.31 -11.81
C ASP A 48 -7.29 1.46 -12.29
N ILE A 49 -7.44 0.13 -12.22
CA ILE A 49 -6.42 -0.83 -12.67
C ILE A 49 -6.26 -0.79 -14.19
N ALA A 50 -7.35 -0.57 -14.94
CA ALA A 50 -7.28 -0.49 -16.40
C ALA A 50 -6.42 0.70 -16.84
N LYS A 51 -6.49 1.82 -16.11
CA LYS A 51 -5.58 2.95 -16.31
C LYS A 51 -4.12 2.55 -16.11
N SER A 52 -3.77 1.85 -15.03
CA SER A 52 -2.40 1.36 -14.80
C SER A 52 -1.89 0.49 -15.95
N VAL A 53 -2.69 -0.47 -16.40
CA VAL A 53 -2.34 -1.36 -17.54
C VAL A 53 -2.19 -0.55 -18.83
N SER A 54 -3.14 0.34 -19.13
CA SER A 54 -3.10 1.18 -20.34
C SER A 54 -1.89 2.13 -20.39
N GLN A 55 -1.37 2.50 -19.22
CA GLN A 55 -0.18 3.35 -19.07
C GLN A 55 1.11 2.53 -18.90
N SER A 56 1.03 1.21 -19.03
CA SER A 56 2.13 0.27 -18.82
C SER A 56 2.84 0.45 -17.47
N GLN A 57 2.05 0.68 -16.42
CA GLN A 57 2.52 0.86 -15.05
C GLN A 57 2.22 -0.37 -14.22
N SER A 58 3.22 -0.85 -13.49
CA SER A 58 3.01 -1.81 -12.42
C SER A 58 2.12 -1.22 -11.33
N PHE A 59 1.38 -2.09 -10.65
CA PHE A 59 0.53 -1.70 -9.53
C PHE A 59 0.60 -2.74 -8.42
N HIS A 60 -0.03 -2.44 -7.29
CA HIS A 60 -0.08 -3.38 -6.17
C HIS A 60 -1.44 -3.33 -5.47
N LEU A 61 -1.76 -4.42 -4.78
CA LEU A 61 -2.83 -4.47 -3.79
C LEU A 61 -2.20 -4.61 -2.42
N GLU A 62 -2.83 -4.02 -1.41
CA GLU A 62 -2.32 -4.03 -0.05
C GLU A 62 -3.42 -4.46 0.92
N LEU A 63 -3.11 -5.40 1.80
CA LEU A 63 -3.92 -5.74 2.97
C LEU A 63 -3.10 -5.42 4.21
N CYS A 64 -3.68 -4.70 5.15
CA CYS A 64 -3.09 -4.47 6.45
C CYS A 64 -4.02 -4.92 7.56
N TRP A 65 -3.43 -5.47 8.62
CA TRP A 65 -4.12 -5.77 9.85
C TRP A 65 -3.31 -5.30 11.06
N VAL A 66 -3.91 -4.42 11.86
CA VAL A 66 -3.37 -3.95 13.13
C VAL A 66 -3.75 -4.98 14.21
N GLU A 67 -2.75 -5.68 14.74
CA GLU A 67 -2.93 -6.71 15.77
C GLU A 67 -3.10 -6.10 17.16
N SER A 68 -2.32 -5.05 17.44
CA SER A 68 -2.37 -4.27 18.68
C SER A 68 -2.08 -2.79 18.35
N PRO A 69 -2.34 -1.85 19.27
CA PRO A 69 -2.03 -0.42 19.04
C PRO A 69 -0.57 -0.16 18.63
N GLU A 70 0.33 -1.07 18.98
CA GLU A 70 1.77 -1.01 18.72
C GLU A 70 2.22 -1.85 17.54
N LYS A 71 1.44 -2.83 17.07
CA LYS A 71 1.89 -3.81 16.07
C LYS A 71 0.91 -3.96 14.93
N ARG A 72 1.41 -3.89 13.70
CA ARG A 72 0.64 -4.20 12.50
C ARG A 72 1.41 -5.11 11.55
N GLN A 73 0.67 -5.85 10.75
CA GLN A 73 1.17 -6.62 9.64
C GLN A 73 0.59 -6.10 8.33
N ARG A 74 1.39 -6.11 7.26
CA ARG A 74 0.93 -5.77 5.91
C ARG A 74 1.35 -6.85 4.92
N LEU A 75 0.49 -7.13 3.96
CA LEU A 75 0.77 -7.97 2.81
C LEU A 75 0.52 -7.16 1.55
N VAL A 76 1.56 -6.97 0.75
CA VAL A 76 1.51 -6.29 -0.54
C VAL A 76 1.66 -7.33 -1.64
N ARG A 77 0.71 -7.38 -2.57
CA ARG A 77 0.77 -8.19 -3.79
C ARG A 77 1.09 -7.27 -4.96
N THR A 78 2.21 -7.52 -5.63
CA THR A 78 2.69 -6.67 -6.74
C THR A 78 2.36 -7.33 -8.07
N TYR A 79 1.85 -6.51 -9.00
CA TYR A 79 1.48 -6.90 -10.35
C TYR A 79 2.35 -6.15 -11.36
N ASP A 80 2.73 -6.82 -12.43
CA ASP A 80 3.41 -6.17 -13.56
C ASP A 80 2.43 -5.33 -14.40
N MET A 81 2.96 -4.76 -15.48
CA MET A 81 2.23 -3.90 -16.41
C MET A 81 1.11 -4.62 -17.18
N ASP A 82 1.13 -5.95 -17.25
CA ASP A 82 0.11 -6.78 -17.89
C ASP A 82 -0.94 -7.30 -16.89
N GLY A 83 -0.80 -6.94 -15.61
CA GLY A 83 -1.69 -7.37 -14.55
C GLY A 83 -1.42 -8.79 -14.05
N LEU A 84 -0.24 -9.36 -14.34
CA LEU A 84 0.19 -10.63 -13.76
C LEU A 84 0.87 -10.38 -12.40
N ALA A 85 0.51 -11.19 -11.41
CA ALA A 85 1.08 -11.07 -10.09
C ALA A 85 2.50 -11.64 -10.03
N VAL A 86 3.50 -10.78 -9.82
CA VAL A 86 4.93 -11.13 -9.91
C VAL A 86 5.60 -11.35 -8.56
N SER A 87 5.07 -10.78 -7.47
CA SER A 87 5.66 -10.96 -6.13
C SER A 87 4.68 -10.67 -5.00
N SER A 88 5.05 -11.09 -3.79
CA SER A 88 4.43 -10.67 -2.54
C SER A 88 5.49 -10.14 -1.59
N THR A 89 5.15 -9.09 -0.85
CA THR A 89 6.00 -8.54 0.21
C THR A 89 5.21 -8.54 1.51
N TYR A 90 5.78 -9.14 2.54
CA TYR A 90 5.19 -9.22 3.87
C TYR A 90 5.95 -8.31 4.84
N PHE A 91 5.21 -7.53 5.60
CA PHE A 91 5.73 -6.56 6.55
C PHE A 91 5.23 -6.88 7.96
N VAL A 92 6.14 -6.78 8.93
CA VAL A 92 5.82 -6.72 10.36
C VAL A 92 6.40 -5.42 10.87
N GLU A 93 5.53 -4.55 11.38
CA GLU A 93 5.90 -3.19 11.78
C GLU A 93 5.46 -2.92 13.20
N THR A 94 6.33 -2.27 13.97
CA THR A 94 6.05 -1.79 15.31
C THR A 94 5.97 -0.27 15.29
N ARG A 95 4.96 0.31 15.94
CA ARG A 95 4.81 1.75 16.11
C ARG A 95 5.93 2.26 17.02
N VAL A 96 6.66 3.26 16.55
CA VAL A 96 7.64 4.01 17.33
C VAL A 96 6.95 5.24 17.93
N TYR A 97 7.23 5.53 19.20
CA TYR A 97 6.72 6.69 19.94
C TYR A 97 7.71 7.86 19.90
#